data_AF-A0A4R4TWD8-F1
#
_entry.id   AF-A0A4R4TWD8-F1
#
_cell.length_a   1.000
_cell.length_b   1.000
_cell.length_c   1.000
_cell.angle_alpha   90.00
_cell.angle_beta   90.00
_cell.angle_gamma   90.00
#
_symmetry.space_group_name_H-M   'P 1'
#
loop_
_entity.id
_entity.type
_entity.pdbx_description
1 polymer ?
#
loop_
_entity_poly.entity_id
_entity_poly.type
_entity_poly.pdbx_seq_one_letter_code
_entity_poly.pdbx_strand_id
1 'polypeptide(L)'
;GMGLAAHAVAATLVPAGRTATRVAVGAAAMTAWDAFLDPQMTRQDLWRWTDGGAYRGVPAGNFAGWLAVSALLMGAVEPIAGWERDAPGGLVALYGVMAGMETLAFAAVFDPPDRLVAAAGGTAMGVFAVPAAVAAVRRRTGPRRAARPMWRRAWQR
;
A
#
# COMPACT_ATOMS: atom_id res chain seq x y z
N GLY A 1 11.04 -2.31 -1.82
CA GLY A 1 10.73 -1.25 -0.84
C GLY A 1 9.24 -0.98 -0.80
N MET A 2 8.75 -0.23 0.20
CA MET A 2 7.32 0.00 0.40
C MET A 2 6.62 0.77 -0.72
N GLY A 3 7.31 1.69 -1.42
CA GLY A 3 6.74 2.39 -2.57
C GLY A 3 6.26 1.44 -3.68
N LEU A 4 7.07 0.46 -4.06
CA LEU A 4 6.66 -0.55 -5.05
C LEU A 4 5.54 -1.48 -4.54
N ALA A 5 5.51 -1.75 -3.23
CA ALA A 5 4.47 -2.54 -2.61
C ALA A 5 3.11 -1.81 -2.62
N ALA A 6 3.10 -0.54 -2.25
CA ALA A 6 1.92 0.33 -2.32
C ALA A 6 1.45 0.54 -3.76
N HIS A 7 2.38 0.71 -4.70
CA HIS A 7 2.05 0.76 -6.13
C HIS A 7 1.41 -0.57 -6.61
N ALA A 8 1.92 -1.73 -6.15
CA ALA A 8 1.38 -3.04 -6.51
C ALA A 8 -0.04 -3.24 -5.97
N VAL A 9 -0.29 -2.80 -4.74
CA VAL A 9 -1.61 -2.74 -4.14
C VAL A 9 -2.55 -1.89 -4.99
N ALA A 10 -2.14 -0.67 -5.38
CA ALA A 10 -2.94 0.22 -6.22
C ALA A 10 -3.25 -0.38 -7.60
N ALA A 11 -2.25 -0.93 -8.29
CA ALA A 11 -2.42 -1.57 -9.59
C ALA A 11 -3.30 -2.84 -9.51
N THR A 12 -3.30 -3.52 -8.36
CA THR A 12 -4.18 -4.66 -8.08
C THR A 12 -5.62 -4.21 -7.86
N LEU A 13 -5.85 -3.12 -7.14
CA LEU A 13 -7.19 -2.63 -6.81
C LEU A 13 -7.84 -1.82 -7.94
N VAL A 14 -7.04 -1.11 -8.73
CA VAL A 14 -7.52 -0.12 -9.71
C VAL A 14 -7.14 -0.55 -11.13
N PRO A 15 -8.10 -0.60 -12.08
CA PRO A 15 -7.84 -0.90 -13.50
C PRO A 15 -6.78 -0.04 -14.19
N ALA A 16 -6.12 -0.60 -15.21
CA ALA A 16 -5.38 0.17 -16.21
C ALA A 16 -6.26 1.29 -16.79
N GLY A 17 -5.66 2.46 -17.06
CA GLY A 17 -6.34 3.62 -17.64
C GLY A 17 -6.97 4.57 -16.62
N ARG A 18 -6.95 4.25 -15.32
CA ARG A 18 -7.33 5.18 -14.24
C ARG A 18 -6.12 5.68 -13.47
N THR A 19 -5.17 6.29 -14.19
CA THR A 19 -3.87 6.73 -13.67
C THR A 19 -4.01 7.61 -12.43
N ALA A 20 -4.87 8.64 -12.47
CA ALA A 20 -5.06 9.52 -11.31
C ALA A 20 -5.57 8.76 -10.07
N THR A 21 -6.51 7.82 -10.27
CA THR A 21 -7.03 6.98 -9.17
C THR A 21 -5.96 6.03 -8.64
N ARG A 22 -5.12 5.46 -9.51
CA ARG A 22 -4.00 4.61 -9.09
C ARG A 22 -2.96 5.37 -8.27
N VAL A 23 -2.60 6.56 -8.73
CA VAL A 23 -1.69 7.45 -8.01
C VAL A 23 -2.27 7.79 -6.65
N ALA A 24 -3.56 8.16 -6.58
CA ALA A 24 -4.22 8.48 -5.31
C ALA A 24 -4.28 7.28 -4.35
N VAL A 25 -4.67 6.09 -4.85
CA VAL A 25 -4.72 4.87 -4.02
C VAL A 25 -3.33 4.43 -3.57
N GLY A 26 -2.34 4.48 -4.47
CA GLY A 26 -0.95 4.14 -4.15
C GLY A 26 -0.35 5.11 -3.15
N ALA A 27 -0.66 6.40 -3.28
CA ALA A 27 -0.19 7.42 -2.36
C ALA A 27 -0.77 7.20 -0.96
N ALA A 28 -2.10 7.03 -0.88
CA ALA A 28 -2.76 6.73 0.38
C ALA A 28 -2.27 5.42 1.02
N ALA A 29 -2.05 4.37 0.22
CA ALA A 29 -1.49 3.11 0.70
C ALA A 29 -0.04 3.25 1.20
N MET A 30 0.77 4.08 0.54
CA MET A 30 2.13 4.35 1.01
C MET A 30 2.12 5.15 2.32
N THR A 31 1.32 6.23 2.39
CA THR A 31 1.21 7.08 3.57
C THR A 31 0.58 6.37 4.76
N ALA A 32 -0.25 5.36 4.52
CA ALA A 32 -0.81 4.54 5.59
C ALA A 32 0.27 3.88 6.46
N TRP A 33 1.45 3.62 5.90
CA TRP A 33 2.59 3.09 6.65
C TRP A 33 3.15 4.08 7.68
N ASP A 34 3.06 5.38 7.41
CA ASP A 34 3.57 6.43 8.31
C ASP A 34 2.80 6.47 9.64
N ALA A 35 1.56 5.95 9.65
CA ALA A 35 0.78 5.76 10.89
C ALA A 35 1.45 4.80 11.89
N PHE A 36 2.39 3.96 11.42
CA PHE A 36 3.28 3.16 12.24
C PHE A 36 4.65 3.82 12.40
N LEU A 37 5.27 4.21 11.29
CA LEU A 37 6.64 4.68 11.24
C LEU A 37 6.85 5.93 12.12
N ASP A 38 6.04 6.97 11.93
CA ASP A 38 6.27 8.25 12.60
C ASP A 38 6.12 8.17 14.13
N PRO A 39 5.08 7.49 14.68
CA PRO A 39 5.01 7.24 16.12
C PRO A 39 6.18 6.42 16.64
N GLN A 40 6.68 5.43 15.87
CA GLN A 40 7.84 4.63 16.28
C GLN A 40 9.09 5.50 16.38
N MET A 41 9.34 6.35 15.38
CA MET A 41 10.50 7.24 15.36
C MET A 41 10.44 8.28 16.49
N THR A 42 9.25 8.79 16.80
CA THR A 42 9.06 9.70 17.94
C THR A 42 9.28 9.00 19.26
N ARG A 43 8.77 7.77 19.39
CA ARG A 43 8.92 6.93 20.58
C ARG A 43 10.38 6.52 20.84
N GLN A 44 11.17 6.36 19.79
CA GLN A 44 12.61 6.06 19.88
C GLN A 44 13.48 7.30 20.04
N ASP A 45 12.87 8.48 20.27
CA ASP A 45 13.57 9.76 20.39
C ASP A 45 14.39 10.13 19.14
N LEU A 46 14.11 9.51 17.99
CA LEU A 46 14.76 9.80 16.71
C LEU A 46 14.17 11.06 16.08
N TRP A 47 12.88 11.32 16.29
CA TRP A 47 12.20 12.54 15.88
C TRP A 47 11.56 13.24 17.07
N ARG A 48 11.60 14.58 17.07
CA ARG A 48 10.91 15.41 18.04
C ARG A 48 10.29 16.62 17.34
N TRP A 49 9.01 16.83 17.61
CA TRP A 49 8.25 17.97 17.11
C TRP A 49 8.12 19.00 18.23
N THR A 50 8.51 20.25 17.97
CA THR A 50 8.53 21.32 18.98
C THR A 50 7.15 21.65 19.52
N ASP A 51 6.15 21.72 18.63
CA ASP A 51 4.76 22.03 18.98
C ASP A 51 3.92 20.78 19.26
N GLY A 52 4.55 19.60 19.19
CA GLY A 52 3.89 18.31 19.32
C GLY A 52 2.85 18.04 18.23
N GLY A 53 1.96 17.08 18.50
CA GLY A 53 0.94 16.66 17.56
C GLY A 53 -0.02 15.66 18.17
N ALA A 54 -1.26 15.64 17.67
CA ALA A 54 -2.35 14.86 18.25
C ALA A 54 -2.11 13.34 18.20
N TYR A 55 -1.32 12.87 17.23
CA TYR A 55 -1.05 11.45 17.05
C TYR A 55 0.38 11.12 17.51
N ARG A 56 0.53 10.86 18.82
CA ARG A 56 1.82 10.55 19.46
C ARG A 56 2.93 11.57 19.21
N GLY A 57 2.56 12.84 19.30
CA GLY A 57 3.49 13.94 19.07
C GLY A 57 3.67 14.28 17.59
N VAL A 58 3.12 13.48 16.66
CA VAL A 58 3.21 13.73 15.22
C VAL A 58 2.07 14.65 14.77
N PRO A 59 2.36 15.79 14.12
CA PRO A 59 1.34 16.72 13.64
C PRO A 59 0.65 16.19 12.38
N ALA A 60 -0.64 16.52 12.21
CA ALA A 60 -1.43 16.11 11.03
C ALA A 60 -0.83 16.61 9.70
N GLY A 61 -0.15 17.77 9.73
CA GLY A 61 0.56 18.31 8.57
C GLY A 61 1.69 17.40 8.06
N ASN A 62 2.30 16.57 8.94
CA ASN A 62 3.33 15.62 8.53
C ASN A 62 2.75 14.54 7.60
N PHE A 63 1.62 13.96 7.98
CA PHE A 63 0.91 12.97 7.15
C PHE A 63 0.42 13.58 5.84
N ALA A 64 -0.01 14.85 5.84
CA ALA A 64 -0.35 15.56 4.61
C ALA A 64 0.88 15.74 3.69
N GLY A 65 2.04 16.06 4.27
CA GLY A 65 3.32 16.13 3.56
C GLY A 65 3.72 14.79 2.96
N TRP A 66 3.66 13.71 3.75
CA TRP A 66 3.92 12.36 3.26
C TRP A 66 2.96 11.95 2.16
N LEU A 67 1.66 12.28 2.26
CA LEU A 67 0.70 12.04 1.20
C LEU A 67 1.07 12.75 -0.10
N ALA A 68 1.52 14.01 -0.02
CA ALA A 68 1.97 14.75 -1.19
C ALA A 68 3.22 14.11 -1.82
N VAL A 69 4.22 13.76 -1.01
CA VAL A 69 5.44 13.08 -1.48
C VAL A 69 5.11 11.72 -2.08
N SER A 70 4.26 10.94 -1.45
CA SER A 70 3.79 9.65 -1.96
C SER A 70 3.04 9.82 -3.27
N ALA A 71 2.20 10.85 -3.42
CA ALA A 71 1.52 11.14 -4.69
C ALA A 71 2.51 11.47 -5.82
N LEU A 72 3.53 12.29 -5.53
CA LEU A 72 4.60 12.57 -6.49
C LEU A 72 5.36 11.29 -6.87
N LEU A 73 5.72 10.47 -5.89
CA LEU A 73 6.41 9.21 -6.13
C LEU A 73 5.56 8.26 -6.97
N MET A 74 4.28 8.09 -6.65
CA MET A 74 3.39 7.22 -7.41
C MET A 74 3.16 7.76 -8.83
N GLY A 75 3.05 9.08 -9.00
CA GLY A 75 2.97 9.72 -10.31
C GLY A 75 4.22 9.47 -11.17
N ALA A 76 5.40 9.45 -10.55
CA ALA A 76 6.65 9.12 -11.23
C ALA A 76 6.79 7.61 -11.54
N VAL A 77 6.34 6.74 -10.64
CA VAL A 77 6.47 5.28 -10.77
C VAL A 77 5.43 4.67 -11.73
N GLU A 78 4.20 5.17 -11.75
CA GLU A 78 3.11 4.64 -12.60
C GLU A 78 3.51 4.48 -14.08
N PRO A 79 4.08 5.48 -14.78
CA PRO A 79 4.48 5.32 -16.18
C PRO A 79 5.67 4.35 -16.37
N ILE A 80 6.49 4.13 -15.34
CA ILE A 80 7.69 3.28 -15.41
C ILE A 80 7.32 1.81 -15.17
N ALA A 81 6.51 1.54 -14.15
CA ALA A 81 6.15 0.19 -13.76
C ALA A 81 5.20 -0.47 -14.77
N GLY A 82 4.32 0.29 -15.42
CA GLY A 82 3.52 -0.17 -16.55
C GLY A 82 2.57 -1.34 -16.25
N TRP A 83 2.22 -1.57 -14.98
CA TRP A 83 1.40 -2.73 -14.60
C TRP A 83 -0.05 -2.54 -15.04
N GLU A 84 -0.45 -3.24 -16.10
CA GLU A 84 -1.84 -3.15 -16.59
C GLU A 84 -2.85 -3.55 -15.50
N ARG A 85 -2.67 -4.71 -14.87
CA ARG A 85 -3.47 -5.15 -13.70
C ARG A 85 -2.76 -6.17 -12.82
N ASP A 86 -1.82 -6.95 -13.37
CA ASP A 86 -1.16 -8.05 -12.67
C ASP A 86 0.16 -7.60 -12.06
N ALA A 87 0.06 -6.76 -11.03
CA ALA A 87 1.21 -6.44 -10.21
C ALA A 87 1.80 -7.71 -9.58
N PRO A 88 3.12 -7.78 -9.36
CA PRO A 88 3.75 -8.95 -8.75
C PRO A 88 3.12 -9.27 -7.40
N GLY A 89 2.49 -10.44 -7.28
CA GLY A 89 1.79 -10.81 -6.04
C GLY A 89 2.68 -10.89 -4.80
N GLY A 90 4.00 -11.05 -4.99
CA GLY A 90 4.99 -10.95 -3.90
C GLY A 90 5.05 -9.56 -3.28
N LEU A 91 4.82 -8.49 -4.04
CA LEU A 91 4.78 -7.11 -3.53
C LEU A 91 3.49 -6.82 -2.76
N VAL A 92 2.36 -7.39 -3.18
CA VAL A 92 1.11 -7.35 -2.41
C VAL A 92 1.26 -8.12 -1.10
N ALA A 93 1.91 -9.28 -1.13
CA ALA A 93 2.23 -10.04 0.07
C ALA A 93 3.18 -9.27 1.00
N LEU A 94 4.21 -8.62 0.46
CA LEU A 94 5.14 -7.77 1.23
C LEU A 94 4.38 -6.66 1.98
N TYR A 95 3.47 -5.94 1.29
CA TYR A 95 2.64 -4.92 1.91
C TYR A 95 1.79 -5.50 3.06
N GLY A 96 1.13 -6.63 2.81
CA GLY A 96 0.28 -7.29 3.82
C GLY A 96 1.06 -7.83 5.01
N VAL A 97 2.23 -8.42 4.79
CA VAL A 97 3.12 -8.90 5.85
C VAL A 97 3.60 -7.74 6.70
N MET A 98 4.00 -6.61 6.08
CA MET A 98 4.40 -5.42 6.81
C MET A 98 3.26 -4.90 7.70
N ALA A 99 2.06 -4.73 7.13
CA ALA A 99 0.89 -4.30 7.88
C ALA A 99 0.59 -5.22 9.08
N GLY A 100 0.65 -6.55 8.88
CA GLY A 100 0.40 -7.53 9.94
C GLY A 100 1.46 -7.53 11.03
N MET A 101 2.74 -7.52 10.63
CA MET A 101 3.86 -7.54 11.57
C MET A 101 3.95 -6.26 12.41
N GLU A 102 3.74 -5.09 11.81
CA GLU A 102 3.75 -3.82 12.56
C GLU A 102 2.54 -3.71 13.50
N THR A 103 1.36 -4.13 13.05
CA THR A 103 0.18 -4.21 13.91
C THR A 103 0.47 -5.09 15.13
N LEU A 104 1.02 -6.29 14.91
CA LEU A 104 1.40 -7.20 15.99
C LEU A 104 2.48 -6.60 16.89
N ALA A 105 3.48 -5.96 16.30
CA ALA A 105 4.60 -5.38 17.03
C ALA A 105 4.11 -4.30 18.00
N PHE A 106 3.30 -3.36 17.54
CA PHE A 106 2.71 -2.33 18.39
C PHE A 106 1.67 -2.87 19.38
N ALA A 107 0.91 -3.90 19.00
CA ALA A 107 -0.11 -4.47 19.88
C ALA A 107 0.49 -5.24 21.08
N ALA A 108 1.62 -5.92 20.88
CA ALA A 108 2.08 -6.94 21.83
C ALA A 108 3.61 -7.10 21.99
N VAL A 109 4.45 -6.59 21.08
CA VAL A 109 5.90 -6.84 21.13
C VAL A 109 6.69 -5.66 21.70
N PHE A 110 6.36 -4.43 21.31
CA PHE A 110 7.02 -3.24 21.84
C PHE A 110 6.61 -2.99 23.29
N ASP A 111 7.56 -2.53 24.11
CA ASP A 111 7.35 -2.29 25.55
C ASP A 111 7.62 -0.83 25.96
N PRO A 112 6.60 -0.05 26.42
CA PRO A 112 5.21 -0.49 26.61
C PRO A 112 4.45 -0.66 25.28
N PRO A 113 3.47 -1.59 25.21
CA PRO A 113 2.64 -1.77 24.03
C PRO A 113 1.81 -0.54 23.71
N ASP A 114 1.53 -0.35 22.42
CA ASP A 114 0.83 0.80 21.91
C ASP A 114 -0.35 0.36 21.01
N ARG A 115 -1.47 0.07 21.68
CA ARG A 115 -2.70 -0.40 21.03
C ARG A 115 -3.36 0.64 20.14
N LEU A 116 -3.17 1.93 20.43
CA LEU A 116 -3.72 3.01 19.58
C LEU A 116 -3.01 3.03 18.23
N VAL A 117 -1.67 2.95 18.22
CA VAL A 117 -0.91 2.87 16.96
C VAL A 117 -1.18 1.56 16.24
N ALA A 118 -1.28 0.45 16.98
CA ALA A 118 -1.66 -0.83 16.40
C ALA A 118 -3.01 -0.75 15.67
N ALA A 119 -4.02 -0.15 16.30
CA ALA A 119 -5.35 -0.01 15.70
C ALA A 119 -5.36 0.99 14.53
N ALA A 120 -4.73 2.15 14.70
CA ALA A 120 -4.72 3.21 13.69
C ALA A 120 -3.94 2.77 12.44
N GLY A 121 -2.69 2.32 12.60
CA GLY A 121 -1.88 1.82 11.49
C GLY A 121 -2.45 0.54 10.88
N GLY A 122 -2.95 -0.38 11.71
CA GLY A 122 -3.54 -1.64 11.26
C GLY A 122 -4.80 -1.41 10.44
N THR A 123 -5.63 -0.44 10.83
CA THR A 123 -6.78 -0.01 10.03
C THR A 123 -6.34 0.69 8.75
N ALA A 124 -5.42 1.66 8.86
CA ALA A 124 -4.95 2.47 7.73
C ALA A 124 -4.33 1.61 6.62
N MET A 125 -3.47 0.65 6.97
CA MET A 125 -2.90 -0.27 5.98
C MET A 125 -3.88 -1.39 5.62
N GLY A 126 -4.68 -1.88 6.57
CA GLY A 126 -5.62 -2.99 6.40
C GLY A 126 -6.69 -2.74 5.34
N VAL A 127 -7.21 -1.50 5.25
CA VAL A 127 -8.19 -1.12 4.21
C VAL A 127 -7.65 -1.26 2.79
N PHE A 128 -6.34 -1.30 2.60
CA PHE A 128 -5.71 -1.57 1.30
C PHE A 128 -5.20 -3.02 1.19
N ALA A 129 -4.56 -3.53 2.24
CA ALA A 129 -3.94 -4.86 2.26
C ALA A 129 -4.97 -5.97 2.04
N VAL A 130 -6.09 -5.93 2.77
CA VAL A 130 -7.13 -6.97 2.71
C VAL A 130 -7.76 -7.08 1.31
N PRO A 131 -8.31 -6.01 0.72
CA PRO A 131 -8.92 -6.13 -0.60
C PRO A 131 -7.89 -6.47 -1.69
N ALA A 132 -6.64 -5.99 -1.57
CA ALA A 132 -5.59 -6.32 -2.53
C ALA A 132 -5.20 -7.81 -2.46
N ALA A 133 -5.08 -8.36 -1.25
CA ALA A 133 -4.83 -9.78 -1.05
C ALA A 133 -5.98 -10.65 -1.59
N VAL A 134 -7.24 -10.28 -1.28
CA VAL A 134 -8.42 -10.98 -1.80
C VAL A 134 -8.47 -10.94 -3.32
N ALA A 135 -8.22 -9.77 -3.92
CA ALA A 135 -8.17 -9.62 -5.38
C ALA A 135 -7.05 -10.44 -6.01
N ALA A 136 -5.86 -10.45 -5.41
CA ALA A 136 -4.72 -11.23 -5.89
C ALA A 136 -4.99 -12.74 -5.83
N VAL A 137 -5.59 -13.24 -4.74
CA VAL A 137 -5.96 -14.65 -4.58
C VAL A 137 -7.02 -15.05 -5.61
N ARG A 138 -8.09 -14.26 -5.77
CA ARG A 138 -9.15 -14.53 -6.75
C ARG A 138 -8.65 -14.60 -8.19
N ARG A 139 -7.62 -13.81 -8.53
CA ARG A 139 -7.01 -13.84 -9.86
C ARG A 139 -6.16 -15.09 -10.10
N ARG A 140 -5.51 -15.61 -9.06
CA ARG A 140 -4.76 -16.88 -9.13
C ARG A 140 -5.68 -18.09 -9.30
N THR A 141 -6.87 -18.06 -8.69
CA THR A 141 -7.83 -19.18 -8.72
C THR A 141 -8.85 -19.12 -9.85
N GLY A 142 -8.97 -17.98 -10.54
CA GLY A 142 -9.87 -17.82 -11.69
C GLY A 142 -9.45 -18.69 -12.89
N PRO A 143 -10.40 -19.09 -13.76
CA PRO A 143 -10.06 -19.83 -14.97
C PRO A 143 -9.07 -18.99 -15.79
N ARG A 144 -7.87 -19.52 -16.06
CA ARG A 144 -6.98 -18.98 -17.09
C ARG A 144 -7.83 -18.85 -18.35
N ARG A 145 -8.15 -17.62 -18.79
CA ARG A 145 -8.79 -17.41 -20.09
C ARG A 145 -7.91 -18.15 -21.09
N ALA A 146 -8.41 -19.26 -21.63
CA ALA A 146 -7.71 -20.02 -22.66
C ALA A 146 -7.29 -19.02 -23.73
N ALA A 147 -5.99 -18.92 -23.99
CA ALA A 147 -5.48 -18.10 -25.07
C ALA A 147 -6.27 -18.51 -26.31
N ARG A 148 -7.08 -17.60 -26.86
CA ARG A 148 -7.84 -17.85 -28.09
C ARG A 148 -6.79 -18.26 -29.12
N PRO A 149 -6.81 -19.51 -29.61
CA PRO A 149 -5.70 -19.97 -30.42
C PRO A 149 -5.70 -19.20 -31.74
N MET A 150 -4.51 -18.72 -32.11
CA MET A 150 -4.25 -17.75 -33.17
C MET A 150 -4.76 -18.20 -34.57
N TRP A 151 -5.01 -19.50 -34.75
CA TRP A 151 -5.41 -20.10 -36.02
C TRP A 151 -6.84 -19.76 -36.49
N ARG A 152 -7.71 -19.22 -35.62
CA ARG A 152 -9.09 -18.83 -36.02
C ARG A 152 -9.20 -17.50 -36.77
N ARG A 153 -8.09 -16.80 -37.05
CA ARG A 153 -8.09 -15.60 -37.93
C ARG A 153 -7.71 -15.89 -39.39
N ALA A 154 -7.26 -17.11 -39.71
CA ALA A 154 -6.75 -17.44 -41.04
C ALA A 154 -7.83 -17.88 -42.06
N TRP A 155 -9.09 -18.08 -41.63
CA TRP A 155 -10.15 -18.68 -42.46
C TRP A 155 -11.39 -17.78 -42.61
N GLN A 156 -11.22 -16.46 -42.55
CA GLN A 156 -12.28 -15.47 -42.79
C GLN A 156 -11.89 -14.45 -43.85
N ARG A 157 -11.22 -14.91 -44.92
CA ARG A 157 -11.03 -14.13 -46.15
C ARG A 157 -11.47 -14.97 -47.33
#